data_AF-A0A7J4MX50-F1
#
_entry.id   AF-A0A7J4MX50-F1
#
_cell.length_a   1.000
_cell.length_b   1.000
_cell.length_c   1.000
_cell.angle_alpha   90.00
_cell.angle_beta   90.00
_cell.angle_gamma   90.00
#
_symmetry.space_group_name_H-M   'P 1'
#
loop_
_entity.id
_entity.type
_entity.pdbx_description
1 polymer ?
#
loop_
_entity_poly.entity_id
_entity_poly.type
_entity_poly.pdbx_seq_one_letter_code
_entity_poly.pdbx_strand_id
1 'polypeptide(L)' 'MDDDLVKIDDIDRKIIDLLNEDGRMSYRNISRILDVSVGTVHNRV' A
#
# COMPACT_ATOMS: atom_id res chain seq x y z
N MET A 1 -17.84 -6.70 -22.58
CA MET A 1 -17.70 -6.78 -21.12
C MET A 1 -16.38 -6.12 -20.84
N ASP A 2 -16.43 -4.84 -20.47
CA ASP A 2 -15.22 -4.12 -20.08
C ASP A 2 -14.74 -4.77 -18.78
N ASP A 3 -13.61 -5.46 -18.87
CA ASP A 3 -12.90 -5.98 -17.72
C ASP A 3 -12.39 -4.76 -16.96
N ASP A 4 -13.09 -4.38 -15.89
CA ASP A 4 -12.83 -3.19 -15.10
C ASP A 4 -11.57 -3.42 -14.24
N LEU A 5 -10.43 -3.45 -14.93
CA LEU A 5 -9.12 -3.76 -14.36
C LEU A 5 -8.68 -2.61 -13.46
N VAL A 6 -8.64 -2.87 -12.15
CA VAL A 6 -8.10 -1.93 -11.16
C VAL A 6 -6.62 -1.68 -11.45
N LYS A 7 -6.27 -0.42 -11.69
CA LYS A 7 -4.88 -0.02 -11.91
C LYS A 7 -4.14 0.07 -10.57
N ILE A 8 -3.23 -0.86 -10.34
CA ILE A 8 -2.29 -0.89 -9.20
C ILE A 8 -0.99 -0.18 -9.58
N ASP A 9 -0.57 0.81 -8.78
CA ASP A 9 0.71 1.50 -8.96
C ASP A 9 1.83 0.89 -8.09
N ASP A 10 3.02 1.48 -8.17
CA ASP A 10 4.20 0.94 -7.48
C ASP A 10 4.16 1.11 -5.96
N ILE A 11 3.45 2.11 -5.44
CA ILE A 11 3.26 2.28 -4.00
C ILE A 11 2.33 1.18 -3.50
N ASP A 12 1.25 0.88 -4.23
CA ASP A 12 0.32 -0.19 -3.87
C ASP A 12 1.03 -1.54 -3.81
N ARG A 13 1.87 -1.87 -4.82
CA ARG A 13 2.67 -3.10 -4.82
C ARG A 13 3.55 -3.20 -3.58
N LYS A 14 4.26 -2.13 -3.23
CA LYS A 14 5.13 -2.11 -2.05
C LYS A 14 4.35 -2.23 -0.73
N ILE A 15 3.16 -1.64 -0.64
CA ILE A 15 2.30 -1.81 0.54
C ILE A 15 1.88 -3.28 0.67
N ILE A 16 1.48 -3.92 -0.43
CA ILE A 16 1.13 -5.34 -0.47
C ILE A 16 2.32 -6.20 -0.04
N ASP A 17 3.52 -5.94 -0.55
CA ASP A 17 4.73 -6.68 -0.18
C ASP A 17 5.04 -6.56 1.32
N LEU A 18 4.99 -5.34 1.88
CA LEU A 18 5.22 -5.10 3.31
C LEU A 18 4.18 -5.79 4.20
N LEU A 19 2.91 -5.81 3.79
CA LEU A 19 1.83 -6.48 4.53
C LEU A 19 1.88 -8.01 4.37
N ASN A 20 2.41 -8.52 3.26
CA ASN A 20 2.67 -9.96 3.10
C ASN A 20 3.82 -10.41 4.02
N GLU A 21 4.82 -9.55 4.24
CA GLU A 21 5.90 -9.80 5.20
C GLU A 21 5.42 -9.71 6.66
N ASP A 22 4.68 -8.66 7.00
CA ASP A 22 4.03 -8.46 8.30
C ASP A 22 2.64 -7.85 8.16
N GLY A 23 1.61 -8.70 8.22
CA GLY A 23 0.21 -8.27 8.09
C GLY A 23 -0.30 -7.40 9.25
N ARG A 24 0.51 -7.20 10.31
CA ARG A 24 0.21 -6.30 11.43
C ARG A 24 1.02 -5.01 11.37
N MET A 25 1.80 -4.80 10.31
CA MET A 25 2.63 -3.60 10.17
C MET A 25 1.75 -2.34 10.21
N SER A 26 2.06 -1.44 11.15
CA SER A 26 1.29 -0.20 11.28
C SER A 26 1.49 0.71 10.06
N TYR A 27 0.46 1.49 9.71
CA TYR A 27 0.54 2.46 8.61
C TYR A 27 1.65 3.51 8.83
N ARG A 28 2.00 3.80 10.08
CA ARG A 28 3.12 4.70 10.41
C ARG A 28 4.48 4.10 10.08
N ASN A 29 4.63 2.78 10.17
CA ASN A 29 5.86 2.11 9.77
C ASN A 29 5.95 2.04 8.24
N ILE A 30 4.87 1.63 7.58
CA ILE A 30 4.78 1.62 6.11
C ILE A 30 5.07 3.01 5.54
N SER A 31 4.48 4.06 6.12
CA SER A 31 4.68 5.43 5.67
C SER A 31 6.13 5.89 5.78
N ARG A 32 6.85 5.47 6.83
CA ARG A 32 8.28 5.76 7.01
C ARG A 32 9.16 4.98 6.04
N ILE A 33 8.83 3.71 5.78
CA ILE A 33 9.59 2.86 4.86
C ILE A 33 9.45 3.37 3.41
N LEU A 34 8.25 3.78 3.02
CA LEU A 34 7.94 4.22 1.66
C LEU A 34 8.10 5.73 1.43
N ASP A 35 8.45 6.48 2.48
CA ASP A 35 8.58 7.94 2.47
C ASP A 35 7.32 8.66 1.92
N VAL A 36 6.16 8.28 2.45
CA VAL A 36 4.86 8.89 2.13
C VAL A 36 4.11 9.29 3.40
N SER A 37 3.03 10.06 3.27
CA SER A 37 2.20 10.38 4.43
C SER A 37 1.42 9.15 4.91
N VAL A 38 1.10 9.10 6.21
CA VAL A 38 0.21 8.05 6.76
C VAL A 38 -1.15 8.05 6.05
N GLY A 39 -1.67 9.23 5.68
CA GLY A 39 -2.91 9.35 4.91
C GLY A 39 -2.81 8.75 3.50
N THR A 40 -1.62 8.80 2.88
CA THR A 40 -1.38 8.14 1.57
C THR A 40 -1.48 6.63 1.71
N VAL A 41 -0.89 6.06 2.76
CA VAL A 41 -1.00 4.62 3.05
C VAL A 41 -2.45 4.22 3.34
N HIS A 42 -3.13 5.00 4.20
CA HIS A 42 -4.53 4.75 4.56
C HIS A 42 -5.48 4.74 3.35
N ASN A 43 -5.25 5.59 2.35
CA ASN A 43 -6.12 5.66 1.17
C ASN A 43 -5.88 4.53 0.16
N ARG A 44 -4.88 3.67 0.38
CA ARG A 44 -4.46 2.59 -0.54
C ARG A 44 -4.77 1.19 0.01
N VAL A 45 -5.25 1.08 1.24
CA VAL A 45 -5.62 -0.17 1.93
C VAL A 45 -7.12 -0.14 2.22
#